data_AF-A0AA43DHK9-F1
#
_entry.id   AF-A0AA43DHK9-F1
#
_cell.length_a   1.000
_cell.length_b   1.000
_cell.length_c   1.000
_cell.angle_alpha   90.00
_cell.angle_beta   90.00
_cell.angle_gamma   90.00
#
_symmetry.space_group_name_H-M   'P 1'
#
loop_
_entity.id
_entity.type
_entity.pdbx_description
1 polymer ?
#
loop_
_entity_poly.entity_id
_entity_poly.type
_entity_poly.pdbx_seq_one_letter_code
_entity_poly.pdbx_strand_id
1 'polypeptide(L)'
;MRHQDLEDTVPFYAIGALEKIERQALEAHLLSGCVPCHTRLKEYQSVAVALPFELRLVPPPRHLKAKIMDARTLPLSTEETANPSAKPSLEPGEWMNHLFPPSPTSTPSFGWILSMVLLVVLGMVTFLSWNSSPQDTPTADRVAELQTQAVEAQAKLTTLRQQLKEREESLSLTREELQRRITELAEVKDQLIQREAELDDLKSHLPPQRTRPTPLP
;
A
#
# COMPACT_ATOMS: atom_id res chain seq x y z
N MET A 1 5.34 11.48 -6.51
CA MET A 1 6.29 10.39 -6.21
C MET A 1 5.67 9.06 -6.58
N ARG A 2 6.47 8.11 -7.06
CA ARG A 2 5.96 6.76 -7.37
C ARG A 2 5.90 5.95 -6.08
N HIS A 3 4.99 4.98 -6.04
CA HIS A 3 4.83 4.05 -4.92
C HIS A 3 6.17 3.41 -4.48
N GLN A 4 6.99 2.99 -5.45
CA GLN A 4 8.27 2.34 -5.20
C GLN A 4 9.25 3.20 -4.42
N ASP A 5 9.27 4.51 -4.66
CA ASP A 5 10.20 5.44 -4.01
C ASP A 5 9.79 5.70 -2.54
N LEU A 6 8.54 5.41 -2.18
CA LEU A 6 7.96 5.65 -0.85
C LEU A 6 7.91 4.39 0.02
N GLU A 7 7.96 3.19 -0.57
CA GLU A 7 7.89 1.93 0.15
C GLU A 7 8.99 1.81 1.23
N ASP A 8 10.20 2.23 0.88
CA ASP A 8 11.37 2.20 1.79
C ASP A 8 11.26 3.19 2.96
N THR A 9 10.39 4.21 2.84
CA THR A 9 10.19 5.23 3.88
C THR A 9 9.13 4.85 4.91
N VAL A 10 8.27 3.88 4.59
CA VAL A 10 7.16 3.44 5.45
C VAL A 10 7.61 2.95 6.83
N PRO A 11 8.67 2.13 6.97
CA PRO A 11 9.15 1.68 8.28
C PRO A 11 9.59 2.84 9.16
N PHE A 12 10.30 3.83 8.59
CA PHE A 12 10.77 5.01 9.30
C PHE A 12 9.62 5.90 9.78
N TYR A 13 8.55 5.99 8.98
CA TYR A 13 7.32 6.65 9.40
C TYR A 13 6.66 5.92 10.58
N ALA A 14 6.60 4.58 10.55
CA ALA A 14 5.96 3.78 11.61
C ALA A 14 6.64 3.94 12.97
N ILE A 15 7.96 4.09 13.01
CA ILE A 15 8.73 4.36 14.25
C ILE A 15 8.87 5.86 14.59
N GLY A 16 8.31 6.75 13.75
CA GLY A 16 8.37 8.20 13.94
C GLY A 16 9.72 8.85 13.64
N ALA A 17 10.64 8.15 12.97
CA ALA A 17 12.00 8.59 12.67
C ALA A 17 12.14 9.36 11.33
N LEU A 18 11.04 9.49 10.58
CA LEU A 18 11.05 10.15 9.27
C LEU A 18 11.14 11.68 9.38
N GLU A 19 11.94 12.31 8.51
CA GLU A 19 12.10 13.77 8.46
C GLU A 19 10.79 14.47 8.06
N LYS A 20 10.66 15.76 8.41
CA LYS A 20 9.42 16.52 8.22
C LYS A 20 8.95 16.58 6.75
N ILE A 21 9.89 16.73 5.82
CA ILE A 21 9.61 16.84 4.38
C ILE A 21 9.13 15.50 3.83
N GLU A 22 9.86 14.42 4.13
CA GLU A 22 9.54 13.06 3.68
C GLU A 22 8.22 12.57 4.29
N ARG A 23 7.96 12.92 5.55
CA ARG A 23 6.70 12.65 6.24
C ARG A 23 5.53 13.26 5.49
N GLN A 24 5.64 14.53 5.10
CA GLN A 24 4.57 15.21 4.38
C GLN A 24 4.33 14.59 2.99
N ALA A 25 5.39 14.13 2.31
CA ALA A 25 5.26 13.43 1.03
C ALA A 25 4.54 12.08 1.16
N LEU A 26 4.88 11.30 2.20
CA LEU A 26 4.22 10.03 2.48
C LEU A 26 2.76 10.22 2.91
N GLU A 27 2.48 11.20 3.77
CA GLU A 27 1.11 11.53 4.19
C GLU A 27 0.24 11.94 3.01
N ALA A 28 0.76 12.78 2.10
CA ALA A 28 0.06 13.13 0.87
C ALA A 28 -0.23 11.89 -0.01
N HIS A 29 0.70 10.94 -0.07
CA HIS A 29 0.51 9.68 -0.79
C HIS A 29 -0.52 8.77 -0.10
N LEU A 30 -0.53 8.69 1.22
CA LEU A 30 -1.54 7.94 1.98
C LEU A 30 -2.93 8.56 1.82
N LEU A 31 -3.04 9.89 1.78
CA LEU A 31 -4.29 10.60 1.50
C LEU A 31 -4.80 10.35 0.07
N SER A 32 -3.92 10.06 -0.88
CA SER A 32 -4.32 9.65 -2.24
C SER A 32 -4.98 8.26 -2.32
N GLY A 33 -4.98 7.50 -1.21
CA GLY A 33 -5.70 6.22 -1.13
C GLY A 33 -4.89 5.00 -1.57
N CYS A 34 -3.55 5.06 -1.53
CA CYS A 34 -2.71 3.93 -1.92
C CYS A 34 -2.81 2.76 -0.93
N VAL A 35 -3.62 1.76 -1.27
CA VAL A 35 -3.85 0.54 -0.47
C VAL A 35 -2.56 -0.17 -0.04
N PRO A 36 -1.57 -0.45 -0.92
CA PRO A 36 -0.37 -1.19 -0.50
C PRO A 36 0.45 -0.45 0.56
N CYS A 37 0.61 0.88 0.44
CA CYS A 37 1.30 1.67 1.47
C CYS A 37 0.56 1.65 2.81
N HIS A 38 -0.78 1.74 2.80
CA HIS A 38 -1.58 1.63 4.02
C HIS A 38 -1.45 0.26 4.69
N THR A 39 -1.44 -0.82 3.91
CA THR A 39 -1.25 -2.19 4.44
C THR A 39 0.12 -2.36 5.07
N ARG A 40 1.19 -1.97 4.36
CA ARG A 40 2.57 -2.01 4.89
C ARG A 40 2.72 -1.16 6.14
N LEU A 41 2.12 0.02 6.16
CA LEU A 41 2.17 0.89 7.33
C LEU A 41 1.57 0.23 8.58
N LYS A 42 0.43 -0.46 8.44
CA LYS A 42 -0.18 -1.21 9.54
C LYS A 42 0.70 -2.35 10.04
N GLU A 43 1.31 -3.10 9.12
CA GLU A 43 2.26 -4.17 9.45
C GLU A 43 3.42 -3.61 10.29
N TYR A 44 4.07 -2.55 9.83
CA TYR A 44 5.18 -1.94 10.57
C TYR A 44 4.76 -1.27 11.88
N GLN A 45 3.60 -0.64 11.94
CA GLN A 45 3.08 -0.07 13.20
C GLN A 45 2.85 -1.15 14.26
N SER A 46 2.36 -2.32 13.86
CA SER A 46 2.16 -3.44 14.80
C SER A 46 3.48 -3.88 15.46
N VAL A 47 4.57 -3.90 14.69
CA VAL A 47 5.92 -4.21 15.19
C VAL A 47 6.47 -3.05 16.02
N ALA A 48 6.27 -1.81 15.57
CA ALA A 48 6.76 -0.61 16.24
C ALA A 48 6.20 -0.46 17.67
N VAL A 49 4.94 -0.87 17.90
CA VAL A 49 4.33 -0.86 19.24
C VAL A 49 4.94 -1.92 20.16
N ALA A 50 5.46 -3.03 19.62
CA ALA A 50 6.08 -4.09 20.41
C ALA A 50 7.53 -3.73 20.83
N LEU A 51 8.27 -2.99 20.00
CA LEU A 51 9.68 -2.66 20.22
C LEU A 51 10.01 -2.08 21.61
N PRO A 52 9.23 -1.12 22.18
CA PRO A 52 9.52 -0.56 23.49
C PRO A 52 9.53 -1.58 24.63
N PHE A 53 8.82 -2.70 24.49
CA PHE A 53 8.74 -3.73 25.52
C PHE A 53 9.98 -4.63 25.57
N GLU A 54 10.73 -4.70 24.48
CA GLU A 54 12.01 -5.41 24.41
C GLU A 54 13.18 -4.56 24.97
N LEU A 55 12.95 -3.28 25.22
CA LEU A 55 13.97 -2.38 25.75
C LEU A 55 14.12 -2.57 27.27
N ARG A 56 15.35 -2.39 27.75
CA ARG A 56 15.61 -2.34 29.20
C ARG A 56 14.92 -1.10 29.79
N LEU A 57 13.95 -1.34 30.68
CA LEU A 57 13.28 -0.27 31.40
C LEU A 57 14.24 0.39 32.39
N VAL A 58 14.44 1.69 32.24
CA VAL A 58 15.13 2.53 33.23
C VAL A 58 14.09 3.04 34.23
N PRO A 59 14.25 2.80 35.55
CA PRO A 59 13.26 3.22 36.53
C PRO A 59 13.14 4.76 36.55
N PRO A 60 11.92 5.31 36.46
CA PRO A 60 11.74 6.75 36.46
C PRO A 60 12.00 7.35 37.85
N PRO A 61 12.54 8.59 37.93
CA PRO A 61 12.65 9.36 39.16
C PRO A 61 11.32 9.42 39.95
N ARG A 62 11.38 9.24 41.28
CA ARG A 62 10.20 9.10 42.15
C ARG A 62 9.24 10.31 42.14
N HIS A 63 9.75 11.50 41.79
CA HIS A 63 8.95 12.74 41.76
C HIS A 63 8.24 12.98 40.41
N LEU A 64 8.62 12.27 39.33
CA LEU A 64 8.01 12.47 38.00
C LEU A 64 6.52 12.13 37.99
N LYS A 65 6.13 11.05 38.67
CA LYS A 65 4.71 10.66 38.76
C LYS A 65 3.89 11.77 39.42
N ALA A 66 4.36 12.34 40.53
CA ALA A 66 3.67 13.43 41.21
C ALA A 66 3.58 14.67 40.29
N LYS A 67 4.67 15.05 39.62
CA LYS A 67 4.71 16.18 38.69
C LYS A 67 3.76 16.03 37.50
N ILE A 68 3.66 14.82 36.92
CA ILE A 68 2.76 14.54 35.79
C ILE A 68 1.30 14.56 36.25
N MET A 69 1.01 14.00 37.44
CA MET A 69 -0.35 14.01 37.99
C MET A 69 -0.80 15.43 38.32
N ASP A 70 0.09 16.24 38.90
CA ASP A 70 -0.15 17.64 39.17
C ASP A 70 -0.41 18.44 37.87
N ALA A 71 0.43 18.27 36.85
CA ALA A 71 0.27 18.91 35.55
C ALA A 71 -1.06 18.56 34.83
N ARG A 72 -1.64 17.38 35.09
CA ARG A 72 -2.96 16.99 34.55
C ARG A 72 -4.12 17.59 35.36
N THR A 73 -3.90 17.88 36.64
CA THR A 73 -4.91 18.48 37.53
C THR A 73 -4.90 20.00 37.52
N LEU A 74 -3.87 20.65 36.98
CA LEU A 74 -3.92 22.09 36.71
C LEU A 74 -4.99 22.35 35.64
N PRO A 75 -6.01 23.17 35.91
CA PRO A 75 -6.86 23.67 34.84
C PRO A 75 -5.97 24.42 33.85
N LEU A 76 -6.25 24.23 32.57
CA LEU A 76 -5.60 24.87 31.43
C LEU A 76 -5.77 26.39 31.56
N SER A 77 -4.96 27.03 32.39
CA SER A 77 -4.85 28.48 32.47
C SER A 77 -3.84 28.89 31.42
N THR A 78 -4.41 29.30 30.28
CA THR A 78 -3.85 30.27 29.37
C THR A 78 -3.13 31.39 30.13
N GLU A 79 -1.93 31.73 29.64
CA GLU A 79 -1.15 32.95 29.91
C GLU A 79 -0.72 33.22 31.37
N GLU A 80 0.58 33.31 31.60
CA GLU A 80 1.20 34.63 31.84
C GLU A 80 2.73 34.48 31.84
N THR A 81 3.34 35.27 30.97
CA THR A 81 4.76 35.59 30.88
C THR A 81 5.29 36.20 32.19
N ALA A 82 6.26 35.57 32.85
CA ALA A 82 7.27 36.21 33.72
C ALA A 82 8.18 35.12 34.30
N ASN A 83 9.51 35.16 34.31
CA ASN A 83 10.52 36.08 33.83
C ASN A 83 11.83 35.25 33.84
N PRO A 84 12.68 35.31 32.80
CA PRO A 84 13.95 34.62 32.73
C PRO A 84 15.01 35.34 33.55
N SER A 85 15.48 34.76 34.66
CA SER A 85 16.71 35.24 35.29
C SER A 85 17.46 34.13 36.03
N ALA A 86 18.23 33.38 35.25
CA ALA A 86 19.50 32.83 35.70
C ALA A 86 20.38 32.73 34.45
N LYS A 87 20.91 33.88 34.00
CA LYS A 87 21.92 33.88 32.95
C LYS A 87 23.22 33.26 33.49
N PRO A 88 23.96 32.58 32.59
CA PRO A 88 24.95 31.58 32.91
C PRO A 88 26.34 32.21 33.03
N SER A 89 27.09 31.86 34.09
CA SER A 89 28.52 32.14 34.15
C SER A 89 29.25 31.03 33.39
N LEU A 90 29.47 31.27 32.10
CA LEU A 90 30.48 30.57 31.32
C LEU A 90 31.84 31.11 31.75
N GLU A 91 32.49 30.45 32.70
CA GLU A 91 33.96 30.42 32.75
C GLU A 91 34.41 29.21 31.93
N PRO A 92 34.99 29.42 30.73
CA PRO A 92 35.62 28.34 29.99
C PRO A 92 36.93 27.98 30.69
N GLY A 93 36.93 26.95 31.54
CA GLY A 93 38.18 26.55 32.17
C GLY A 93 38.17 25.35 33.11
N GLU A 94 37.03 24.97 33.70
CA GLU A 94 37.04 23.92 34.73
C GLU A 94 36.49 22.57 34.25
N TRP A 95 35.54 22.58 33.30
CA TRP A 95 34.96 21.35 32.77
C TRP A 95 35.83 20.67 31.70
N MET A 96 36.80 21.38 31.12
CA MET A 96 37.74 20.79 30.15
C MET A 96 38.76 19.86 30.80
N ASN A 97 39.04 20.02 32.10
CA ASN A 97 40.03 19.21 32.82
C ASN A 97 39.55 17.78 33.13
N HIS A 98 38.26 17.48 32.97
CA HIS A 98 37.72 16.13 33.15
C HIS A 98 37.43 15.41 31.83
N LEU A 99 37.62 16.07 30.69
CA LEU A 99 37.39 15.45 29.37
C LEU A 99 38.69 14.94 28.70
N PHE A 100 39.86 15.34 29.20
CA PHE A 100 41.15 14.89 28.67
C PHE A 100 42.12 14.53 29.80
N PRO A 101 42.17 13.26 30.24
CA PRO A 101 43.23 12.82 31.15
C PRO A 101 44.61 12.95 30.46
N PRO A 102 45.65 13.46 31.15
CA PRO A 102 47.02 13.44 30.62
C PRO A 102 47.51 11.99 30.56
N SER A 103 47.77 11.51 29.34
CA SER A 103 48.39 10.21 29.11
C SER A 103 49.90 10.27 29.44
N PRO A 104 50.42 9.38 30.30
CA PRO A 104 51.85 9.14 30.36
C PRO A 104 52.28 8.21 29.21
N THR A 105 53.38 8.59 28.59
CA THR A 105 54.13 7.87 27.56
C THR A 105 54.63 6.51 28.04
N SER A 106 54.33 5.45 27.30
CA SER A 106 55.26 4.33 27.04
C SER A 106 54.65 3.45 25.95
N THR A 107 55.22 3.48 24.75
CA THR A 107 54.93 2.49 23.70
C THR A 107 55.85 1.28 23.90
N PRO A 108 55.35 0.13 24.38
CA PRO A 108 55.95 -1.14 24.00
C PRO A 108 55.58 -1.43 22.54
N SER A 109 56.39 -2.23 21.86
CA SER A 109 56.16 -2.68 20.49
C SER A 109 54.81 -3.39 20.35
N PHE A 110 53.77 -2.63 19.99
CA PHE A 110 52.39 -3.12 19.79
C PHE A 110 52.20 -3.85 18.45
N GLY A 111 53.25 -3.97 17.63
CA GLY A 111 53.19 -4.66 16.34
C GLY A 111 52.81 -6.14 16.46
N TRP A 112 53.28 -6.82 17.53
CA TRP A 112 52.99 -8.23 17.74
C TRP A 112 51.58 -8.48 18.28
N ILE A 113 51.05 -7.55 19.09
CA ILE A 113 49.68 -7.62 19.62
C ILE A 113 48.67 -7.41 18.51
N LEU A 114 48.91 -6.44 17.62
CA LEU A 114 48.02 -6.17 16.48
C LEU A 114 48.02 -7.33 15.48
N SER A 115 49.17 -7.99 15.29
CA SER A 115 49.28 -9.22 14.49
C SER A 115 48.52 -10.40 15.10
N MET A 116 48.63 -10.63 16.41
CA MET A 116 47.87 -11.69 17.10
C MET A 116 46.37 -11.43 17.08
N VAL A 117 45.95 -10.18 17.27
CA VAL A 117 44.53 -9.79 17.15
C VAL A 117 44.03 -10.03 15.73
N LEU A 118 44.79 -9.66 14.70
CA LEU A 118 44.42 -9.90 13.31
C LEU A 118 44.28 -11.40 13.01
N LEU A 119 45.19 -12.23 13.53
CA LEU A 119 45.18 -13.68 13.33
C LEU A 119 44.01 -14.34 14.07
N VAL A 120 43.69 -13.87 15.28
CA VAL A 120 42.50 -14.30 16.03
C VAL A 120 41.22 -13.87 15.32
N VAL A 121 41.15 -12.66 14.77
CA VAL A 121 39.99 -12.19 14.00
C VAL A 121 39.83 -12.98 12.71
N LEU A 122 40.91 -13.24 11.95
CA LEU A 122 40.84 -14.10 10.77
C LEU A 122 40.43 -15.53 11.15
N GLY A 123 40.99 -16.08 12.22
CA GLY A 123 40.63 -17.40 12.76
C GLY A 123 39.17 -17.46 13.20
N MET A 124 38.65 -16.41 13.82
CA MET A 124 37.27 -16.32 14.26
C MET A 124 36.31 -16.12 13.08
N VAL A 125 36.68 -15.33 12.07
CA VAL A 125 35.88 -15.15 10.84
C VAL A 125 35.85 -16.44 10.04
N THR A 126 36.98 -17.14 9.89
CA THR A 126 37.03 -18.44 9.22
C THR A 126 36.29 -19.52 10.00
N PHE A 127 36.44 -19.57 11.32
CA PHE A 127 35.72 -20.51 12.18
C PHE A 127 34.21 -20.22 12.20
N LEU A 128 33.82 -18.94 12.28
CA LEU A 128 32.43 -18.54 12.14
C LEU A 128 31.92 -18.89 10.76
N SER A 129 32.65 -18.59 9.67
CA SER A 129 32.26 -18.97 8.30
C SER A 129 32.10 -20.48 8.10
N TRP A 130 32.91 -21.29 8.79
CA TRP A 130 32.83 -22.75 8.74
C TRP A 130 31.68 -23.28 9.59
N ASN A 131 31.50 -22.73 10.80
CA ASN A 131 30.39 -23.05 11.70
C ASN A 131 29.05 -22.50 11.18
N SER A 132 29.11 -21.45 10.38
CA SER A 132 28.03 -20.80 9.66
C SER A 132 28.11 -21.11 8.16
N SER A 133 28.56 -22.31 7.79
CA SER A 133 28.17 -22.92 6.51
C SER A 133 26.93 -23.81 6.70
N PRO A 134 25.72 -23.24 6.96
CA PRO A 134 24.51 -23.98 6.70
C PRO A 134 24.27 -24.01 5.19
N GLN A 135 24.43 -25.19 4.59
CA GLN A 135 23.67 -25.67 3.43
C GLN A 135 23.20 -24.61 2.41
N ASP A 136 23.98 -24.35 1.36
CA ASP A 136 23.54 -23.61 0.16
C ASP A 136 22.65 -24.48 -0.77
N THR A 137 21.59 -25.08 -0.24
CA THR A 137 20.54 -25.74 -1.04
C THR A 137 19.17 -25.02 -1.10
N PRO A 138 18.79 -24.04 -0.24
CA PRO A 138 17.45 -23.46 -0.28
C PRO A 138 17.24 -22.45 -1.44
N THR A 139 18.30 -22.00 -2.10
CA THR A 139 18.20 -21.06 -3.25
C THR A 139 17.73 -21.77 -4.52
N ALA A 140 18.19 -23.00 -4.76
CA ALA A 140 17.75 -23.82 -5.90
C ALA A 140 16.25 -24.14 -5.80
N ASP A 141 15.77 -24.50 -4.61
CA ASP A 141 14.36 -24.81 -4.37
C ASP A 141 13.47 -23.58 -4.56
N ARG A 142 13.89 -22.39 -4.09
CA ARG A 142 13.14 -21.14 -4.32
C ARG A 142 13.09 -20.74 -5.79
N VAL A 143 14.15 -20.96 -6.55
CA VAL A 143 14.15 -20.70 -8.00
C VAL A 143 13.19 -21.66 -8.71
N ALA A 144 13.17 -22.93 -8.30
CA ALA A 144 12.20 -23.90 -8.82
C ALA A 144 10.76 -23.51 -8.49
N GLU A 145 10.48 -23.05 -7.26
CA GLU A 145 9.15 -22.59 -6.84
C GLU A 145 8.68 -21.33 -7.60
N LEU A 146 9.56 -20.36 -7.82
CA LEU A 146 9.22 -19.17 -8.61
C LEU A 146 8.95 -19.54 -10.09
N GLN A 147 9.69 -20.50 -10.63
CA GLN A 147 9.44 -21.00 -11.98
C GLN A 147 8.09 -21.69 -12.10
N THR A 148 7.69 -22.51 -11.12
CA THR A 148 6.37 -23.16 -11.14
C THR A 148 5.25 -22.13 -11.02
N GLN A 149 5.40 -21.10 -10.17
CA GLN A 149 4.44 -20.00 -10.07
C GLN A 149 4.33 -19.20 -11.37
N ALA A 150 5.45 -18.96 -12.06
CA ALA A 150 5.45 -18.26 -13.35
C ALA A 150 4.70 -19.07 -14.43
N VAL A 151 4.91 -20.39 -14.48
CA VAL A 151 4.21 -21.29 -15.41
C VAL A 151 2.71 -21.36 -15.10
N GLU A 152 2.34 -21.43 -13.82
CA GLU A 152 0.94 -21.42 -13.40
C GLU A 152 0.24 -20.09 -13.74
N ALA A 153 0.91 -18.96 -13.50
CA ALA A 153 0.40 -17.64 -13.85
C ALA A 153 0.21 -17.51 -15.37
N GLN A 154 1.15 -18.02 -16.17
CA GLN A 154 1.03 -18.01 -17.62
C GLN A 154 -0.13 -18.90 -18.10
N ALA A 155 -0.36 -20.06 -17.48
CA ALA A 155 -1.52 -20.92 -17.76
C ALA A 155 -2.84 -20.23 -17.40
N LYS A 156 -2.90 -19.49 -16.28
CA LYS A 156 -4.09 -18.70 -15.92
C LYS A 156 -4.37 -17.57 -16.92
N LEU A 157 -3.33 -16.93 -17.47
CA LEU A 157 -3.50 -15.89 -18.48
C LEU A 157 -4.01 -16.45 -19.81
N THR A 158 -3.57 -17.64 -20.22
CA THR A 158 -4.07 -18.27 -21.46
C THR A 158 -5.52 -18.71 -21.29
N THR A 159 -5.91 -19.27 -20.15
CA THR A 159 -7.31 -19.64 -19.88
C THR A 159 -8.23 -18.43 -19.84
N LEU A 160 -7.84 -17.34 -19.16
CA LEU A 160 -8.62 -16.10 -19.13
C LEU A 160 -8.76 -15.47 -20.52
N ARG A 161 -7.69 -15.48 -21.33
CA ARG A 161 -7.76 -15.03 -22.74
C ARG A 161 -8.74 -15.86 -23.55
N GLN A 162 -8.77 -17.17 -23.33
CA GLN A 162 -9.70 -18.06 -24.03
C GLN A 162 -11.15 -17.81 -23.61
N GLN A 163 -11.39 -17.60 -22.32
CA GLN A 163 -12.72 -17.22 -21.81
C GLN A 163 -13.19 -15.88 -22.39
N LEU A 164 -12.30 -14.90 -22.53
CA LEU A 164 -12.65 -13.62 -23.16
C LEU A 164 -13.05 -13.79 -24.62
N LYS A 165 -12.32 -14.61 -25.39
CA LYS A 165 -12.68 -14.90 -26.80
C LYS A 165 -14.04 -15.59 -26.91
N GLU A 166 -14.30 -16.58 -26.06
CA GLU A 166 -15.59 -17.29 -26.04
C GLU A 166 -16.75 -16.33 -25.70
N ARG A 167 -16.54 -15.41 -24.75
CA ARG A 167 -17.53 -14.38 -24.43
C ARG A 167 -17.74 -13.40 -25.58
N GLU A 168 -16.67 -13.01 -26.28
CA GLU A 168 -16.75 -12.14 -27.45
C GLU A 168 -17.56 -12.78 -28.59
N GLU A 169 -17.31 -14.06 -28.89
CA GLU A 169 -18.09 -14.84 -29.86
C GLU A 169 -19.56 -14.97 -29.45
N SER A 170 -19.85 -15.18 -28.17
CA SER A 170 -21.23 -15.24 -27.68
C SER A 170 -21.96 -13.89 -27.82
N LEU A 171 -21.24 -12.77 -27.63
CA LEU A 171 -21.79 -11.43 -27.80
C LEU A 171 -21.98 -11.08 -29.28
N SER A 172 -21.10 -11.51 -30.17
CA SER A 172 -21.27 -11.30 -31.61
C SER A 172 -22.46 -12.10 -32.15
N LEU A 173 -22.60 -13.37 -31.75
CA LEU A 173 -23.73 -14.21 -32.16
C LEU A 173 -25.07 -13.64 -31.69
N THR A 174 -25.17 -13.21 -30.43
CA THR A 174 -26.39 -12.59 -29.90
C THR A 174 -26.70 -11.26 -30.59
N ARG A 175 -25.68 -10.47 -30.94
CA ARG A 175 -25.82 -9.24 -31.71
C ARG A 175 -26.34 -9.51 -33.13
N GLU A 176 -25.80 -10.51 -33.82
CA GLU A 176 -26.22 -10.90 -35.16
C GLU A 176 -27.67 -11.40 -35.17
N GLU A 177 -28.06 -12.23 -34.18
CA GLU A 177 -29.44 -12.68 -34.03
C GLU A 177 -30.38 -11.49 -33.78
N LEU A 178 -30.02 -10.54 -32.91
CA LEU A 178 -30.82 -9.34 -32.68
C LEU A 178 -30.95 -8.48 -33.95
N GLN A 179 -29.88 -8.30 -34.73
CA GLN A 179 -29.96 -7.57 -36.00
C GLN A 179 -30.88 -8.27 -36.99
N ARG A 180 -30.80 -9.60 -37.08
CA ARG A 180 -31.70 -10.40 -37.93
C ARG A 180 -33.16 -10.21 -37.53
N ARG A 181 -33.47 -10.30 -36.22
CA ARG A 181 -34.84 -10.07 -35.71
C ARG A 181 -35.34 -8.67 -36.00
N ILE A 182 -34.48 -7.65 -35.93
CA ILE A 182 -34.83 -6.27 -36.30
C ILE A 182 -35.21 -6.19 -37.78
N THR A 183 -34.44 -6.83 -38.67
CA THR A 183 -34.76 -6.84 -40.11
C THR A 183 -36.04 -7.62 -40.42
N GLU A 184 -36.28 -8.75 -39.74
CA GLU A 184 -37.51 -9.52 -39.87
C GLU A 184 -38.73 -8.70 -39.40
N LEU A 185 -38.61 -7.99 -38.27
CA LEU A 185 -39.67 -7.11 -37.77
C LEU A 185 -39.94 -5.92 -38.70
N ALA A 186 -38.91 -5.35 -39.33
CA ALA A 186 -39.08 -4.27 -40.30
C ALA A 186 -39.86 -4.75 -41.54
N GLU A 187 -39.48 -5.92 -42.09
CA GLU A 187 -40.17 -6.54 -43.21
C GLU A 187 -41.64 -6.85 -42.89
N VAL A 188 -41.92 -7.44 -41.71
CA VAL A 188 -43.29 -7.72 -41.26
C VAL A 188 -44.10 -6.44 -41.10
N LYS A 189 -43.48 -5.35 -40.61
CA LYS A 189 -44.13 -4.04 -40.49
C LYS A 189 -44.50 -3.48 -41.86
N ASP A 190 -43.62 -3.59 -42.85
CA ASP A 190 -43.87 -3.10 -44.20
C ASP A 190 -44.98 -3.92 -44.90
N GLN A 191 -45.03 -5.24 -44.67
CA GLN A 191 -46.13 -6.10 -45.13
C GLN A 191 -47.48 -5.71 -44.50
N LEU A 192 -47.49 -5.35 -43.20
CA LEU A 192 -48.69 -4.86 -42.52
C LEU A 192 -49.18 -3.54 -43.12
N ILE A 193 -48.28 -2.58 -43.36
CA ILE A 193 -48.61 -1.30 -44.00
C ILE A 193 -49.17 -1.52 -45.40
N GLN A 194 -48.57 -2.42 -46.18
CA GLN A 194 -49.05 -2.74 -47.52
C GLN A 194 -50.45 -3.37 -47.49
N ARG A 195 -50.70 -4.28 -46.55
CA ARG A 195 -52.03 -4.89 -46.38
C ARG A 195 -53.09 -3.92 -45.90
N GLU A 196 -52.72 -2.98 -45.03
CA GLU A 196 -53.60 -1.89 -44.61
C GLU A 196 -53.99 -1.02 -45.81
N ALA A 197 -53.03 -0.65 -46.66
CA ALA A 197 -53.29 0.10 -47.90
C ALA A 197 -54.18 -0.67 -48.89
N GLU A 198 -53.96 -1.98 -49.08
CA GLU A 198 -54.82 -2.83 -49.92
C GLU A 198 -56.26 -2.92 -49.38
N LEU A 199 -56.43 -3.00 -48.06
CA LEU A 199 -57.75 -3.03 -47.42
C LEU A 199 -58.50 -1.70 -47.56
N ASP A 200 -57.80 -0.57 -47.43
CA ASP A 200 -58.38 0.77 -47.61
C ASP A 200 -58.80 1.02 -49.07
N ASP A 201 -58.00 0.57 -50.04
CA ASP A 201 -58.34 0.64 -51.46
C ASP A 201 -59.61 -0.17 -51.78
N LEU A 202 -59.67 -1.43 -51.34
CA LEU A 202 -60.86 -2.28 -51.49
C LEU A 202 -62.10 -1.67 -50.83
N LYS A 203 -61.95 -1.06 -49.65
CA LYS A 203 -63.03 -0.38 -48.93
C LYS A 203 -63.55 0.82 -49.71
N SER A 204 -62.69 1.56 -50.41
CA SER A 204 -63.09 2.68 -51.27
C SER A 204 -63.88 2.23 -52.51
N HIS A 205 -63.62 1.02 -53.00
CA HIS A 205 -64.28 0.43 -54.16
C HIS A 205 -65.62 -0.27 -53.85
N LEU A 206 -65.94 -0.52 -52.58
CA LEU A 206 -67.23 -1.08 -52.17
C LEU A 206 -68.34 -0.01 -52.29
N PRO A 207 -69.44 -0.26 -53.03
CA PRO A 207 -70.56 0.67 -53.11
C PRO A 207 -71.20 0.88 -51.73
N PRO A 208 -71.77 2.07 -51.44
CA PRO A 208 -72.31 2.37 -50.12
C PRO A 208 -73.34 1.31 -49.72
N GLN A 209 -73.06 0.57 -48.65
CA GLN A 209 -73.99 -0.39 -48.08
C GLN A 209 -75.23 0.39 -47.64
N ARG A 210 -76.31 0.24 -48.42
CA ARG A 210 -77.60 0.90 -48.22
C ARG A 210 -78.08 0.59 -46.79
N THR A 211 -77.96 1.58 -45.91
CA THR A 211 -78.37 1.51 -44.51
C THR A 211 -79.83 1.09 -44.43
N ARG A 212 -80.09 -0.02 -43.74
CA ARG A 212 -81.44 -0.51 -43.40
C ARG A 212 -82.13 0.55 -42.52
N PRO A 213 -83.24 1.17 -42.93
CA PRO A 213 -83.96 2.08 -42.06
C PRO A 213 -84.68 1.29 -40.96
N THR A 214 -84.42 1.66 -39.71
CA THR A 214 -85.15 1.23 -38.52
C THR A 214 -86.60 1.73 -38.64
N PRO A 215 -87.63 0.88 -38.56
CA PRO A 215 -89.00 1.36 -38.45
C PRO A 215 -89.29 1.67 -36.98
N LEU A 216 -89.65 2.91 -36.69
CA LEU A 216 -90.30 3.29 -35.43
C LEU A 216 -91.73 3.73 -35.75
N PRO A 217 -92.74 3.32 -34.95
CA PRO A 217 -94.09 3.85 -35.04
C PRO A 217 -94.17 5.31 -34.58
#